data_AF-A0A5C9DZB6-F1
#
_entry.id   AF-A0A5C9DZB6-F1
#
_cell.length_a   1.000
_cell.length_b   1.000
_cell.length_c   1.000
_cell.angle_alpha   90.00
_cell.angle_beta   90.00
_cell.angle_gamma   90.00
#
_symmetry.space_group_name_H-M   'P 1'
#
loop_
_entity.id
_entity.type
_entity.pdbx_description
1 polymer ?
#
loop_
_entity_poly.entity_id
_entity_poly.type
_entity_poly.pdbx_seq_one_letter_code
_entity_poly.pdbx_strand_id
1 'polypeptide(L)'
;MALDLTSVQYLRGTAALAFVIISIIIGLRIISKYFSYRQKELITVGLSWILLSSPWWGGAFAFLFYLFGIQFTPELYLFIGNFFIPFALITWIYSFSRLAYPEIKNKIFYPYLVISLGFLAFIIYALFVDYTLIGELEDELNSRHSVFSLILVIFALISLLITGTLFARKSLKSNDPQIKWKGRFLLAAFLIFIFGALLDAIVPAIPFLLVTIKLILVISGILYYLGFFLSEKLGKKLA
;
A
#
# COMPACT_ATOMS: atom_id res chain seq x y z
N MET A 1 14.39 -26.89 -13.26
CA MET A 1 15.45 -25.96 -13.69
C MET A 1 14.95 -24.58 -13.32
N ALA A 2 15.64 -23.86 -12.43
CA ALA A 2 15.26 -22.46 -12.16
C ALA A 2 15.37 -21.70 -13.49
N LEU A 3 14.41 -20.83 -13.80
CA LEU A 3 14.54 -19.93 -14.95
C LEU A 3 15.75 -19.03 -14.70
N ASP A 4 16.57 -18.81 -15.73
CA ASP A 4 17.79 -17.99 -15.63
C ASP A 4 17.40 -16.51 -15.48
N LEU A 5 17.15 -16.08 -14.24
CA LEU A 5 16.93 -14.68 -13.90
C LEU A 5 18.25 -13.90 -13.98
N THR A 6 18.17 -12.71 -14.55
CA THR A 6 19.30 -11.77 -14.56
C THR A 6 19.58 -11.23 -13.14
N SER A 7 20.80 -10.73 -12.91
CA SER A 7 21.16 -10.11 -11.61
C SER A 7 20.23 -8.95 -11.21
N VAL A 8 19.72 -8.20 -12.19
CA VAL A 8 18.75 -7.10 -11.98
C VAL A 8 17.41 -7.65 -11.51
N GLN A 9 16.96 -8.76 -12.08
CA GLN A 9 15.72 -9.43 -11.69
C GLN A 9 15.82 -10.01 -10.28
N TYR A 10 16.94 -10.64 -9.91
CA TYR A 10 17.17 -11.07 -8.53
C TYR A 10 17.08 -9.92 -7.54
N LEU A 11 17.69 -8.78 -7.86
CA LEU A 11 17.64 -7.60 -7.01
C LEU A 11 16.21 -7.05 -6.89
N ARG A 12 15.51 -6.89 -8.03
CA ARG A 12 14.14 -6.38 -8.07
C ARG A 12 13.19 -7.30 -7.27
N GLY A 13 13.24 -8.60 -7.52
CA GLY A 13 12.41 -9.60 -6.86
C GLY A 13 12.66 -9.64 -5.35
N THR A 14 13.94 -9.64 -4.93
CA THR A 14 14.31 -9.62 -3.50
C THR A 14 13.84 -8.34 -2.82
N ALA A 15 14.05 -7.18 -3.44
CA ALA A 15 13.66 -5.89 -2.86
C ALA A 15 12.13 -5.74 -2.76
N ALA A 16 11.40 -6.18 -3.78
CA ALA A 16 9.93 -6.22 -3.76
C ALA A 16 9.42 -7.18 -2.66
N LEU A 17 9.97 -8.39 -2.59
CA LEU A 17 9.61 -9.38 -1.57
C LEU A 17 9.88 -8.87 -0.16
N ALA A 18 11.05 -8.27 0.08
CA ALA A 18 11.40 -7.69 1.37
C ALA A 18 10.41 -6.58 1.78
N PHE A 19 10.06 -5.68 0.85
CA PHE A 19 9.08 -4.63 1.10
C PHE A 19 7.69 -5.20 1.43
N VAL A 20 7.23 -6.21 0.70
CA VAL A 20 5.94 -6.88 0.94
C VAL A 20 5.92 -7.56 2.31
N ILE A 21 6.96 -8.33 2.65
CA ILE A 21 7.07 -9.00 3.96
C ILE A 21 7.07 -7.98 5.10
N ILE A 22 7.85 -6.91 4.99
CA ILE A 22 7.89 -5.85 6.01
C ILE A 22 6.52 -5.18 6.14
N SER A 23 5.83 -4.91 5.03
CA SER A 23 4.48 -4.32 5.04
C SER A 23 3.47 -5.24 5.70
N ILE A 24 3.53 -6.55 5.45
CA ILE A 24 2.73 -7.56 6.14
C ILE A 24 3.02 -7.54 7.64
N ILE A 25 4.29 -7.57 8.05
CA ILE A 25 4.68 -7.55 9.47
C ILE A 25 4.15 -6.29 10.16
N ILE A 26 4.32 -5.12 9.55
CA ILE A 26 3.84 -3.84 10.08
C ILE A 26 2.31 -3.86 10.22
N GLY A 27 1.60 -4.25 9.16
CA GLY A 27 0.15 -4.32 9.17
C GLY A 27 -0.39 -5.31 10.22
N LEU A 28 0.20 -6.50 10.31
CA LEU A 28 -0.16 -7.50 11.33
C LEU A 28 0.12 -6.99 12.74
N ARG A 29 1.22 -6.27 12.96
CA ARG A 29 1.49 -5.62 14.26
C ARG A 29 0.42 -4.60 14.61
N ILE A 30 -0.05 -3.79 13.65
CA ILE A 30 -1.17 -2.86 13.87
C ILE A 30 -2.46 -3.63 14.19
N ILE A 31 -2.79 -4.67 13.41
CA ILE A 31 -3.98 -5.51 13.64
C ILE A 31 -3.93 -6.14 15.03
N SER A 32 -2.77 -6.64 15.47
CA SER A 32 -2.62 -7.29 16.78
C SER A 32 -3.02 -6.37 17.95
N LYS A 33 -2.89 -5.04 17.78
CA LYS A 33 -3.28 -4.05 18.78
C LYS A 33 -4.80 -3.93 18.95
N TYR A 34 -5.59 -4.41 17.99
CA TYR A 34 -7.03 -4.60 18.18
C TYR A 34 -7.35 -5.45 19.42
N PHE A 35 -6.59 -6.52 19.67
CA PHE A 35 -6.86 -7.41 20.80
C PHE A 35 -6.63 -6.72 22.15
N SER A 36 -5.76 -5.70 22.19
CA SER A 36 -5.50 -4.87 23.38
C SER A 36 -6.51 -3.72 23.52
N TYR A 37 -6.80 -2.99 22.44
CA TYR A 37 -7.60 -1.75 22.51
C TYR A 37 -9.08 -1.92 22.13
N ARG A 38 -9.46 -3.07 21.54
CA ARG A 38 -10.82 -3.39 21.04
C ARG A 38 -11.39 -2.40 20.02
N GLN A 39 -10.55 -1.59 19.38
CA GLN A 39 -10.92 -0.62 18.35
C GLN A 39 -10.86 -1.26 16.96
N LYS A 40 -12.03 -1.51 16.34
CA LYS A 40 -12.15 -2.19 15.04
C LYS A 40 -11.38 -1.48 13.93
N GLU A 41 -11.24 -0.17 14.05
CA GLU A 41 -10.51 0.69 13.12
C GLU A 41 -9.04 0.27 13.00
N LEU A 42 -8.43 -0.31 14.05
CA LEU A 42 -7.04 -0.80 13.97
C LEU A 42 -6.90 -1.99 13.01
N ILE A 43 -7.94 -2.83 12.88
CA ILE A 43 -7.94 -3.93 11.91
C ILE A 43 -7.86 -3.34 10.51
N THR A 44 -8.73 -2.38 10.21
CA THR A 44 -8.81 -1.78 8.88
C THR A 44 -7.62 -0.88 8.56
N VAL A 45 -7.01 -0.20 9.54
CA VAL A 45 -5.73 0.51 9.37
C VAL A 45 -4.62 -0.45 8.98
N GLY A 46 -4.46 -1.56 9.72
CA GLY A 46 -3.42 -2.54 9.42
C GLY A 46 -3.64 -3.24 8.08
N LEU A 47 -4.88 -3.65 7.77
CA LEU A 47 -5.24 -4.19 6.46
C LEU A 47 -4.96 -3.19 5.33
N SER A 48 -5.25 -1.92 5.52
CA SER A 48 -4.93 -0.89 4.52
C SER A 48 -3.45 -0.87 4.19
N TRP A 49 -2.59 -0.93 5.21
CA TRP A 49 -1.14 -0.95 4.99
C TRP A 49 -0.67 -2.20 4.22
N ILE A 50 -1.20 -3.37 4.59
CA ILE A 50 -0.90 -4.63 3.89
C ILE A 50 -1.32 -4.54 2.43
N LEU A 51 -2.57 -4.16 2.18
CA LEU A 51 -3.16 -4.16 0.85
C LEU A 51 -2.66 -3.01 -0.03
N LEU A 52 -2.22 -1.89 0.54
CA LEU A 52 -1.54 -0.81 -0.19
C LEU A 52 -0.20 -1.27 -0.77
N SER A 53 0.40 -2.35 -0.23
CA SER A 53 1.60 -2.96 -0.83
C SER A 53 1.29 -3.90 -2.00
N SER A 54 0.02 -4.13 -2.34
CA SER A 54 -0.39 -5.05 -3.40
C SER A 54 0.16 -4.76 -4.81
N PRO A 55 0.43 -3.50 -5.24
CA PRO A 55 1.06 -3.25 -6.53
C PRO A 55 2.39 -3.99 -6.72
N TRP A 56 3.09 -4.31 -5.62
CA TRP A 56 4.37 -5.02 -5.63
C TRP A 56 4.24 -6.53 -5.42
N TRP A 57 3.03 -7.04 -5.19
CA TRP A 57 2.81 -8.46 -4.94
C TRP A 57 3.07 -9.30 -6.19
N GLY A 58 2.65 -8.85 -7.37
CA GLY A 58 2.89 -9.57 -8.64
C GLY A 58 4.37 -9.92 -8.82
N GLY A 59 5.26 -8.94 -8.74
CA GLY A 59 6.71 -9.16 -8.82
C GLY A 59 7.28 -9.99 -7.66
N ALA A 60 6.80 -9.80 -6.43
CA ALA A 60 7.27 -10.58 -5.28
C ALA A 60 6.89 -12.06 -5.36
N PHE A 61 5.64 -12.38 -5.73
CA PHE A 61 5.17 -13.76 -5.90
C PHE A 61 5.76 -14.42 -7.14
N ALA A 62 5.85 -13.70 -8.27
CA ALA A 62 6.52 -14.21 -9.47
C ALA A 62 7.97 -14.62 -9.16
N PHE A 63 8.71 -13.75 -8.47
CA PHE A 63 10.08 -14.04 -8.05
C PHE A 63 10.15 -15.33 -7.22
N LEU A 64 9.29 -15.49 -6.21
CA LEU A 64 9.25 -16.73 -5.42
C LEU A 64 8.97 -17.96 -6.29
N PHE A 65 8.00 -17.89 -7.20
CA PHE A 65 7.65 -19.02 -8.08
C PHE A 65 8.81 -19.42 -9.00
N TYR A 66 9.52 -18.44 -9.56
CA TYR A 66 10.67 -18.70 -10.42
C TYR A 66 11.85 -19.34 -9.68
N LEU A 67 12.06 -19.04 -8.40
CA LEU A 67 13.06 -19.73 -7.58
C LEU A 67 12.78 -21.24 -7.46
N PHE A 68 11.52 -21.65 -7.57
CA PHE A 68 11.11 -23.06 -7.59
C PHE A 68 10.95 -23.63 -9.01
N GLY A 69 11.28 -22.85 -10.05
CA GLY A 69 11.12 -23.26 -11.45
C GLY A 69 9.65 -23.34 -11.89
N ILE A 70 8.74 -22.64 -11.21
CA ILE A 70 7.31 -22.59 -11.54
C ILE A 70 7.06 -21.34 -12.38
N GLN A 71 6.40 -21.50 -13.53
CA GLN A 71 5.98 -20.37 -14.36
C GLN A 71 4.87 -19.56 -13.67
N PHE A 72 4.90 -18.24 -13.84
CA PHE A 72 3.92 -17.33 -13.28
C PHE A 72 3.19 -16.63 -14.42
N THR A 73 1.89 -16.87 -14.56
CA THR A 73 1.16 -16.38 -15.73
C THR A 73 0.93 -14.87 -15.65
N PRO A 74 0.88 -14.16 -16.79
CA PRO A 74 0.58 -12.72 -16.82
C PRO A 74 -0.72 -12.35 -16.09
N GLU A 75 -1.76 -13.17 -16.24
CA GLU A 75 -3.06 -12.97 -15.60
C GLU A 75 -2.93 -13.00 -14.07
N LEU A 76 -2.21 -13.99 -13.53
CA LEU A 76 -2.00 -14.11 -12.10
C LEU A 76 -1.16 -12.95 -11.55
N TYR A 77 -0.13 -12.54 -12.29
CA TYR A 77 0.70 -11.38 -11.95
C TYR A 77 -0.14 -10.11 -11.82
N LEU A 78 -0.91 -9.81 -12.87
CA LEU A 78 -1.71 -8.60 -12.94
C LEU A 78 -2.87 -8.61 -11.95
N PHE A 79 -3.50 -9.78 -11.74
CA PHE A 79 -4.56 -9.96 -10.76
C PHE A 79 -4.05 -9.66 -9.35
N ILE A 80 -3.00 -10.33 -8.91
CA ILE A 80 -2.47 -10.16 -7.55
C ILE A 80 -1.95 -8.72 -7.34
N GLY A 81 -1.38 -8.11 -8.39
CA GLY A 81 -0.90 -6.72 -8.36
C GLY A 81 -1.99 -5.66 -8.20
N ASN A 82 -3.19 -5.89 -8.73
CA ASN A 82 -4.23 -4.85 -8.84
C ASN A 82 -5.50 -5.12 -8.04
N PHE A 83 -5.88 -6.39 -7.86
CA PHE A 83 -7.15 -6.79 -7.25
C PHE A 83 -7.35 -6.28 -5.83
N PHE A 84 -6.26 -6.14 -5.07
CA PHE A 84 -6.31 -5.74 -3.67
C PHE A 84 -6.29 -4.22 -3.44
N ILE A 85 -6.03 -3.41 -4.48
CA ILE A 85 -6.00 -1.95 -4.37
C ILE A 85 -7.37 -1.37 -3.95
N PRO A 86 -8.51 -1.77 -4.56
CA PRO A 86 -9.82 -1.29 -4.11
C PRO A 86 -10.11 -1.65 -2.65
N PHE A 87 -9.71 -2.84 -2.19
CA PHE A 87 -9.88 -3.24 -0.78
C PHE A 87 -9.01 -2.40 0.15
N ALA A 88 -7.76 -2.11 -0.23
CA ALA A 88 -6.88 -1.22 0.51
C ALA A 88 -7.53 0.15 0.75
N LEU A 89 -8.16 0.69 -0.31
CA LEU A 89 -8.84 1.97 -0.25
C LEU A 89 -10.10 1.91 0.63
N ILE A 90 -10.94 0.88 0.49
CA ILE A 90 -12.14 0.68 1.33
C ILE A 90 -11.74 0.61 2.81
N THR A 91 -10.74 -0.18 3.17
CA THR A 91 -10.30 -0.32 4.56
C THR A 91 -9.71 0.99 5.10
N TRP A 92 -9.01 1.75 4.25
CA TRP A 92 -8.42 3.02 4.66
C TRP A 92 -9.51 4.06 4.91
N ILE A 93 -10.43 4.22 3.96
CA ILE A 93 -11.53 5.18 4.05
C ILE A 93 -12.49 4.83 5.20
N TYR A 94 -12.72 3.54 5.47
CA TYR A 94 -13.47 3.12 6.66
C TYR A 94 -12.83 3.65 7.95
N SER A 95 -11.51 3.44 8.11
CA SER A 95 -10.77 3.88 9.29
C SER A 95 -10.74 5.40 9.40
N PHE A 96 -10.39 6.07 8.30
CA PHE A 96 -10.33 7.52 8.19
C PHE A 96 -11.67 8.15 8.54
N SER A 97 -12.75 7.72 7.91
CA SER A 97 -14.08 8.33 8.09
C SER A 97 -14.57 8.20 9.54
N ARG A 98 -14.28 7.07 10.22
CA ARG A 98 -14.67 6.85 11.61
C ARG A 98 -13.81 7.58 12.64
N LEU A 99 -12.50 7.61 12.43
CA LEU A 99 -11.57 8.26 13.36
C LEU A 99 -11.54 9.78 13.16
N ALA A 100 -11.57 10.23 11.91
CA ALA A 100 -11.41 11.64 11.57
C ALA A 100 -12.74 12.40 11.48
N TYR A 101 -13.80 11.79 10.96
CA TYR A 101 -15.07 12.47 10.67
C TYR A 101 -16.30 11.63 11.05
N PRO A 102 -16.43 11.23 12.34
CA PRO A 102 -17.45 10.26 12.77
C PRO A 102 -18.89 10.66 12.44
N GLU A 103 -19.17 11.96 12.39
CA GLU A 103 -20.50 12.54 12.10
C GLU A 103 -20.96 12.32 10.65
N ILE A 104 -20.02 12.34 9.70
CA ILE A 104 -20.30 12.20 8.26
C ILE A 104 -19.70 10.91 7.68
N LYS A 105 -19.33 9.95 8.53
CA LYS A 105 -18.58 8.76 8.15
C LYS A 105 -19.18 7.99 6.97
N ASN A 106 -20.50 7.82 6.97
CA ASN A 106 -21.22 7.10 5.92
C ASN A 106 -21.24 7.88 4.59
N LYS A 107 -21.32 9.22 4.65
CA LYS A 107 -21.30 10.09 3.47
C LYS A 107 -19.92 10.07 2.79
N ILE A 108 -18.85 9.84 3.56
CA ILE A 108 -17.50 9.66 3.02
C ILE A 108 -17.33 8.21 2.52
N PHE A 109 -17.74 7.22 3.32
CA PHE A 109 -17.45 5.81 3.06
C PHE A 109 -18.19 5.23 1.84
N TYR A 110 -19.50 5.46 1.71
CA TYR A 110 -20.29 4.81 0.67
C TYR A 110 -19.92 5.19 -0.77
N PRO A 111 -19.59 6.46 -1.10
CA PRO A 111 -19.09 6.80 -2.43
C PRO A 111 -17.83 6.03 -2.80
N TYR A 112 -16.87 5.92 -1.87
CA TYR A 112 -15.65 5.13 -2.08
C TYR A 112 -15.94 3.65 -2.24
N LEU A 113 -16.87 3.10 -1.45
CA LEU A 113 -17.29 1.71 -1.60
C LEU A 113 -17.84 1.43 -3.01
N VAL A 114 -18.72 2.29 -3.52
CA VAL A 114 -19.29 2.13 -4.87
C VAL A 114 -18.21 2.22 -5.95
N ILE A 115 -17.32 3.21 -5.86
CA ILE A 115 -16.21 3.37 -6.81
C ILE A 115 -15.28 2.14 -6.78
N SER A 116 -14.90 1.69 -5.59
CA SER A 116 -14.04 0.51 -5.41
C SER A 116 -14.71 -0.78 -5.90
N LEU A 117 -16.02 -0.95 -5.72
CA LEU A 117 -16.76 -2.08 -6.29
C LEU A 117 -16.79 -2.03 -7.82
N GLY A 118 -16.92 -0.84 -8.41
CA GLY A 118 -16.83 -0.65 -9.86
C GLY A 118 -15.46 -1.06 -10.41
N PHE A 119 -14.37 -0.61 -9.77
CA PHE A 119 -13.01 -1.03 -10.13
C PHE A 119 -12.80 -2.54 -9.94
N LEU A 120 -13.33 -3.12 -8.88
CA LEU A 120 -13.24 -4.56 -8.63
C LEU A 120 -13.94 -5.36 -9.74
N ALA A 121 -15.16 -4.97 -10.11
CA ALA A 121 -15.90 -5.57 -11.20
C ALA A 121 -15.15 -5.44 -12.54
N PHE A 122 -14.54 -4.28 -12.80
CA PHE A 122 -13.70 -4.06 -13.97
C PHE A 122 -12.48 -4.99 -14.00
N ILE A 123 -11.72 -5.10 -12.90
CA ILE A 123 -10.54 -5.98 -12.83
C ILE A 123 -10.94 -7.44 -13.08
N ILE A 124 -12.03 -7.89 -12.45
CA ILE A 124 -12.53 -9.26 -12.63
C ILE A 124 -12.94 -9.48 -14.10
N TYR A 125 -13.72 -8.55 -14.67
CA TYR A 125 -14.13 -8.62 -16.08
C TYR A 125 -12.91 -8.68 -17.03
N ALA A 126 -11.97 -7.75 -16.86
CA ALA A 126 -10.77 -7.65 -17.68
C ALA A 126 -9.94 -8.94 -17.60
N LEU A 127 -9.80 -9.54 -16.41
CA LEU A 127 -9.05 -10.78 -16.24
C LEU A 127 -9.57 -11.94 -17.10
N PHE A 128 -10.89 -12.05 -17.27
CA PHE A 128 -11.51 -13.15 -18.02
C PHE A 128 -11.72 -12.85 -19.51
N VAL A 129 -11.77 -11.58 -19.90
CA VAL A 129 -12.01 -11.17 -21.30
C VAL A 129 -10.71 -10.83 -22.01
N ASP A 130 -9.89 -9.96 -21.41
CA ASP A 130 -8.61 -9.51 -21.96
C ASP A 130 -7.77 -8.84 -20.86
N TYR A 131 -6.75 -9.55 -20.36
CA TYR A 131 -5.91 -9.04 -19.26
C TYR A 131 -5.09 -7.81 -19.65
N THR A 132 -4.91 -7.53 -20.95
CA THR A 132 -4.17 -6.34 -21.42
C THR A 132 -4.89 -5.04 -21.05
N LEU A 133 -6.20 -5.11 -20.79
CA LEU A 133 -6.97 -4.01 -20.21
C LEU A 133 -6.52 -3.66 -18.79
N ILE A 134 -5.81 -4.55 -18.09
CA ILE A 134 -5.16 -4.30 -16.78
C ILE A 134 -3.71 -3.87 -17.00
N GLY A 135 -2.98 -4.56 -17.87
CA GLY A 135 -1.58 -4.26 -18.17
C GLY A 135 -0.90 -5.39 -18.94
N GLU A 136 0.38 -5.22 -19.20
CA GLU A 136 1.21 -6.19 -19.92
C GLU A 136 2.51 -6.41 -19.16
N LEU A 137 3.06 -7.62 -19.21
CA LEU A 137 4.41 -7.85 -18.67
C LEU A 137 5.45 -7.25 -19.62
N GLU A 138 6.37 -6.45 -19.07
CA GLU A 138 7.55 -6.00 -19.79
C GLU A 138 8.68 -7.02 -19.69
N ASP A 139 8.78 -7.67 -18.53
CA ASP A 139 9.67 -8.78 -18.24
C ASP A 139 9.03 -9.69 -17.17
N GLU A 140 9.72 -10.74 -16.76
CA GLU A 140 9.23 -11.74 -15.81
C GLU A 140 8.79 -11.15 -14.46
N LEU A 141 9.34 -10.00 -14.06
CA LEU A 141 9.13 -9.38 -12.74
C LEU A 141 8.58 -7.96 -12.81
N ASN A 142 8.29 -7.42 -14.00
CA ASN A 142 7.75 -6.08 -14.18
C ASN A 142 6.56 -6.05 -15.13
N SER A 143 5.63 -5.14 -14.87
CA SER A 143 4.48 -4.91 -15.74
C SER A 143 4.31 -3.44 -16.07
N ARG A 144 3.89 -3.19 -17.30
CA ARG A 144 3.35 -1.90 -17.73
C ARG A 144 1.86 -1.88 -17.44
N HIS A 145 1.42 -0.91 -16.64
CA HIS A 145 0.00 -0.71 -16.36
C HIS A 145 -0.73 -0.14 -17.59
N SER A 146 -1.95 -0.63 -17.83
CA SER A 146 -2.87 0.02 -18.77
C SER A 146 -3.34 1.38 -18.23
N VAL A 147 -3.96 2.18 -19.09
CA VAL A 147 -4.58 3.45 -18.68
C VAL A 147 -5.63 3.25 -17.58
N PHE A 148 -6.41 2.17 -17.64
CA PHE A 148 -7.46 1.89 -16.65
C PHE A 148 -6.88 1.55 -15.27
N SER A 149 -5.87 0.69 -15.21
CA SER A 149 -5.18 0.38 -13.96
C SER A 149 -4.46 1.59 -13.39
N LEU A 150 -3.87 2.42 -14.26
CA LEU A 150 -3.22 3.65 -13.85
C LEU A 150 -4.21 4.64 -13.22
N ILE A 151 -5.42 4.78 -13.78
CA ILE A 151 -6.49 5.60 -13.19
C ILE A 151 -6.83 5.11 -11.78
N LEU A 152 -6.97 3.79 -11.58
CA LEU A 152 -7.24 3.21 -10.26
C LEU A 152 -6.10 3.52 -9.27
N VAL A 153 -4.84 3.29 -9.66
CA VAL A 153 -3.67 3.54 -8.80
C VAL A 153 -3.58 5.01 -8.43
N ILE A 154 -3.70 5.92 -9.40
CA ILE A 154 -3.65 7.37 -9.17
C ILE A 154 -4.82 7.81 -8.27
N PHE A 155 -6.02 7.30 -8.51
CA PHE A 155 -7.18 7.59 -7.67
C PHE A 155 -6.94 7.14 -6.22
N ALA A 156 -6.40 5.94 -6.01
CA ALA A 156 -6.07 5.44 -4.68
C ALA A 156 -4.99 6.29 -3.99
N LEU A 157 -3.91 6.66 -4.71
CA LEU A 157 -2.83 7.50 -4.17
C LEU A 157 -3.30 8.92 -3.81
N ILE A 158 -4.08 9.57 -4.69
CA ILE A 158 -4.65 10.90 -4.41
C ILE A 158 -5.60 10.83 -3.21
N SER A 159 -6.46 9.81 -3.16
CA SER A 159 -7.39 9.61 -2.06
C SER A 159 -6.65 9.41 -0.74
N LEU A 160 -5.61 8.59 -0.73
CA LEU A 160 -4.72 8.38 0.41
C LEU A 160 -4.02 9.69 0.83
N LEU A 161 -3.52 10.48 -0.13
CA LEU A 161 -2.86 11.76 0.14
C LEU A 161 -3.80 12.73 0.84
N ILE A 162 -4.98 12.96 0.26
CA ILE A 162 -5.94 13.93 0.75
C ILE A 162 -6.43 13.51 2.14
N THR A 163 -6.92 12.27 2.26
CA THR A 163 -7.50 11.79 3.52
C THR A 163 -6.45 11.56 4.60
N GLY A 164 -5.27 11.05 4.26
CA GLY A 164 -4.12 10.93 5.16
C GLY A 164 -3.65 12.28 5.69
N THR A 165 -3.56 13.28 4.82
CA THR A 165 -3.21 14.66 5.22
C THR A 165 -4.28 15.26 6.14
N LEU A 166 -5.57 15.11 5.82
CA LEU A 166 -6.66 15.57 6.68
C LEU A 166 -6.63 14.90 8.05
N PHE A 167 -6.38 13.59 8.10
CA PHE A 167 -6.25 12.83 9.34
C PHE A 167 -5.09 13.31 10.20
N ALA A 168 -3.92 13.49 9.58
CA ALA A 168 -2.75 14.03 10.25
C ALA A 168 -2.99 15.46 10.76
N ARG A 169 -3.60 16.33 9.96
CA ARG A 169 -3.96 17.70 10.36
C ARG A 169 -4.89 17.72 11.56
N LYS A 170 -5.88 16.82 11.61
CA LYS A 170 -6.77 16.71 12.78
C LYS A 170 -6.01 16.26 14.03
N SER A 171 -5.09 15.31 13.88
CA SER A 171 -4.22 14.84 14.98
C SER A 171 -3.29 15.96 15.49
N LEU A 172 -2.75 16.79 14.59
CA LEU A 172 -1.89 17.94 14.93
C LEU A 172 -2.61 19.06 15.71
N LYS A 173 -3.94 19.15 15.56
CA LYS A 173 -4.77 20.11 16.30
C LYS A 173 -5.20 19.63 17.68
N SER A 174 -4.88 18.39 18.05
CA SER A 174 -5.17 17.86 19.40
C SER A 174 -4.43 18.64 20.47
N ASN A 175 -5.00 18.77 21.68
CA ASN A 175 -4.31 19.37 22.82
C ASN A 175 -3.23 18.43 23.40
N ASP A 176 -3.34 17.13 23.15
CA ASP A 176 -2.39 16.12 23.62
C ASP A 176 -1.10 16.11 22.76
N PRO A 177 0.08 16.41 23.34
CA PRO A 177 1.36 16.39 22.63
C PRO A 177 1.68 15.04 21.96
N GLN A 178 1.28 13.92 22.55
CA GLN A 178 1.51 12.60 21.98
C GLN A 178 0.70 12.40 20.69
N ILE A 179 -0.55 12.87 20.67
CA ILE A 179 -1.40 12.83 19.46
C ILE A 179 -0.84 13.75 18.38
N LYS A 180 -0.28 14.91 18.74
CA LYS A 180 0.40 15.78 17.77
C LYS A 180 1.57 15.07 17.10
N TRP A 181 2.44 14.41 17.86
CA TRP A 181 3.59 13.69 17.31
C TRP A 181 3.16 12.50 16.45
N LYS A 182 2.13 11.75 16.86
CA LYS A 182 1.49 10.73 16.01
C LYS A 182 1.05 11.30 14.66
N GLY A 183 0.41 12.47 14.68
CA GLY A 183 0.04 13.20 13.47
C GLY A 183 1.23 13.55 12.56
N ARG A 184 2.37 13.96 13.12
CA ARG A 184 3.60 14.26 12.35
C ARG A 184 4.16 13.01 11.66
N PHE A 185 4.26 11.90 12.40
CA PHE A 185 4.71 10.63 11.85
C PHE A 185 3.81 10.13 10.72
N LEU A 186 2.48 10.23 10.89
CA LEU A 186 1.53 9.87 9.85
C LEU A 186 1.64 10.75 8.60
N LEU A 187 1.76 12.06 8.76
CA LEU A 187 1.93 12.96 7.62
C LEU A 187 3.20 12.62 6.83
N ALA A 188 4.32 12.44 7.53
CA ALA A 188 5.58 12.03 6.91
C ALA A 188 5.45 10.68 6.20
N ALA A 189 4.80 9.70 6.84
CA ALA A 189 4.54 8.39 6.24
C ALA A 189 3.79 8.49 4.92
N PHE A 190 2.67 9.24 4.86
CA PHE A 190 1.90 9.37 3.63
C PHE A 190 2.68 10.08 2.52
N LEU A 191 3.37 11.17 2.83
CA LEU A 191 4.16 11.92 1.84
C LEU A 191 5.30 11.07 1.28
N ILE A 192 6.04 10.37 2.15
CA ILE A 192 7.16 9.51 1.75
C ILE A 192 6.65 8.29 0.97
N PHE A 193 5.53 7.69 1.37
CA PHE A 193 4.92 6.56 0.65
C PHE A 193 4.52 6.97 -0.77
N ILE A 194 3.80 8.08 -0.92
CA ILE A 194 3.34 8.56 -2.24
C ILE A 194 4.54 8.94 -3.11
N PHE A 195 5.53 9.61 -2.54
CA PHE A 195 6.76 9.92 -3.26
C PHE A 195 7.47 8.64 -3.74
N GLY A 196 7.64 7.64 -2.87
CA GLY A 196 8.22 6.36 -3.24
C GLY A 196 7.40 5.62 -4.30
N ALA A 197 6.08 5.62 -4.20
CA ALA A 197 5.19 4.96 -5.17
C ALA A 197 5.22 5.64 -6.54
N LEU A 198 5.25 6.98 -6.59
CA LEU A 198 5.36 7.74 -7.83
C LEU A 198 6.75 7.57 -8.47
N LEU A 199 7.81 7.57 -7.66
CA LEU A 199 9.15 7.27 -8.17
C LEU A 199 9.19 5.86 -8.77
N ASP A 200 8.64 4.85 -8.09
CA ASP A 200 8.61 3.48 -8.62
C ASP A 200 7.88 3.37 -9.96
N ALA A 201 6.81 4.15 -10.15
CA ALA A 201 5.98 4.12 -11.35
C ALA A 201 6.59 4.85 -12.56
N ILE A 202 7.43 5.87 -12.35
CA ILE A 202 7.92 6.75 -13.41
C ILE A 202 9.39 6.45 -13.77
N VAL A 203 10.16 5.97 -12.80
CA VAL A 203 11.60 5.86 -12.94
C VAL A 203 11.99 4.54 -13.63
N PRO A 204 12.92 4.57 -14.60
CA PRO A 204 13.45 3.35 -15.22
C PRO A 204 14.07 2.40 -14.19
N ALA A 205 14.08 1.11 -14.51
CA ALA A 205 14.58 0.05 -13.65
C ALA A 205 16.12 0.02 -13.49
N ILE A 206 16.70 1.10 -12.98
CA ILE A 206 18.12 1.18 -12.63
C ILE A 206 18.33 0.47 -11.27
N PRO A 207 19.24 -0.52 -11.17
CA PRO A 207 19.37 -1.37 -9.98
C PRO A 207 19.49 -0.61 -8.65
N PHE A 208 20.34 0.41 -8.60
CA PHE A 208 20.55 1.24 -7.40
C PHE A 208 19.28 1.99 -6.97
N LEU A 209 18.51 2.47 -7.94
CA LEU A 209 17.34 3.27 -7.69
C LEU A 209 16.15 2.41 -7.24
N LEU A 210 16.03 1.18 -7.75
CA LEU A 210 15.05 0.19 -7.27
C LEU A 210 15.20 -0.07 -5.77
N VAL A 211 16.43 -0.33 -5.30
CA VAL A 211 16.70 -0.56 -3.87
C VAL A 211 16.36 0.68 -3.05
N THR A 212 16.78 1.85 -3.53
CA THR A 212 16.53 3.13 -2.85
C THR A 212 15.02 3.38 -2.71
N ILE A 213 14.23 3.14 -3.76
CA ILE A 213 12.78 3.29 -3.72
C ILE A 213 12.14 2.32 -2.72
N LYS A 214 12.56 1.05 -2.67
CA LYS A 214 12.04 0.11 -1.68
C LYS A 214 12.41 0.50 -0.24
N LEU A 215 13.60 1.05 0.00
CA LEU A 215 13.97 1.59 1.30
C LEU A 215 13.10 2.78 1.71
N ILE A 216 12.81 3.71 0.79
CA ILE A 216 11.89 4.83 1.01
C ILE A 216 10.50 4.30 1.42
N LEU A 217 9.97 3.31 0.71
CA LEU A 217 8.68 2.70 1.03
C LEU A 217 8.70 1.97 2.39
N VAL A 218 9.78 1.26 2.73
CA VAL A 218 9.94 0.64 4.06
C VAL A 218 9.95 1.69 5.17
N ILE A 219 10.72 2.78 4.99
CA ILE A 219 10.77 3.89 5.95
C ILE A 219 9.37 4.48 6.14
N SER A 220 8.61 4.66 5.05
CA SER A 220 7.24 5.15 5.14
C SER A 220 6.34 4.25 5.99
N GLY A 221 6.49 2.92 5.90
CA GLY A 221 5.76 1.98 6.75
C GLY A 221 6.16 2.03 8.22
N ILE A 222 7.45 2.20 8.52
CA ILE A 222 7.92 2.38 9.90
C ILE A 222 7.31 3.65 10.50
N LEU A 223 7.32 4.75 9.75
CA LEU A 223 6.68 6.01 10.18
C LEU A 223 5.17 5.85 10.34
N TYR A 224 4.51 5.08 9.45
CA TYR A 224 3.09 4.78 9.57
C TYR A 224 2.78 4.04 10.88
N TYR A 225 3.57 3.01 11.21
CA TYR A 225 3.45 2.29 12.48
C TYR A 225 3.63 3.20 13.70
N LEU A 226 4.68 4.04 13.69
CA LEU A 226 4.92 5.02 14.76
C LEU A 226 3.78 6.05 14.87
N GLY A 227 3.18 6.40 13.73
CA GLY A 227 2.01 7.25 13.65
C GLY A 227 0.81 6.75 14.44
N PHE A 228 0.60 5.44 14.51
CA PHE A 228 -0.47 4.86 15.35
C PHE A 228 0.00 4.52 16.77
N PHE A 229 1.23 4.00 16.92
CA PHE A 229 1.74 3.41 18.16
C PHE A 229 3.00 4.08 18.72
N LEU A 230 3.06 5.40 18.68
CA LEU A 230 4.11 6.16 19.35
C LEU A 230 4.12 5.85 20.86
N SER A 231 5.26 5.37 21.38
CA SER A 231 5.42 5.09 22.80
C SER A 231 5.40 6.37 23.62
N GLU A 232 4.86 6.32 24.84
CA GLU A 232 4.82 7.47 25.74
C GLU A 232 6.21 8.02 26.04
N LYS A 233 7.21 7.13 26.20
CA LYS A 233 8.61 7.51 26.43
C LYS A 233 9.18 8.36 25.29
N LEU A 234 8.92 7.95 24.04
CA LEU A 234 9.37 8.69 22.87
C LEU A 234 8.58 9.99 22.70
N GLY A 235 7.26 9.96 22.94
CA GLY A 235 6.42 11.16 22.94
C GLY A 235 6.88 12.22 23.94
N LYS A 236 7.23 11.82 25.18
CA LYS A 236 7.74 12.72 26.23
C LYS A 236 9.12 13.29 25.92
N LYS A 237 9.99 12.54 25.23
CA LYS A 237 11.32 13.05 24.81
C LYS A 237 11.25 14.06 23.67
N LEU A 238 10.19 14.01 22.88
CA LEU A 238 9.99 14.87 21.71
C LEU A 238 9.13 16.10 22.02
N ALA A 239 8.40 16.11 23.14
CA ALA A 239 7.60 17.24 23.62
C ALA A 239 8.48 18.24 24.37
#